data_AF-A0A3R6IK77-F1
#
_entry.id   AF-A0A3R6IK77-F1
#
_cell.length_a   1.000
_cell.length_b   1.000
_cell.length_c   1.000
_cell.angle_alpha   90.00
_cell.angle_beta   90.00
_cell.angle_gamma   90.00
#
_symmetry.space_group_name_H-M   'P 1'
#
loop_
_entity.id
_entity.type
_entity.pdbx_description
1 polymer ?
#
loop_
_entity_poly.entity_id
_entity_poly.type
_entity_poly.pdbx_seq_one_letter_code
_entity_poly.pdbx_strand_id
1 'polypeptide(L)'
;MEEEESQMFYNRFDKAFMELYPGFVTELNKLLLPECQMEVPTTHDLTTEIRIFALMRLGVTDSQEIATLLHYSTQTIYNYKSGMRAKAINRDTFESDINQLCHIINS
;
A
#
# COMPACT_ATOMS: atom_id res chain seq x y z
N MET A 1 -18.60 -5.92 -15.43
CA MET A 1 -19.04 -6.68 -14.26
C MET A 1 -17.88 -6.91 -13.28
N GLU A 2 -16.92 -7.80 -13.53
CA GLU A 2 -15.79 -8.02 -12.58
C GLU A 2 -14.87 -6.81 -12.40
N GLU A 3 -14.58 -6.08 -13.49
CA GLU A 3 -13.77 -4.85 -13.44
C GLU A 3 -14.47 -3.72 -12.66
N GLU A 4 -15.80 -3.61 -12.79
CA GLU A 4 -16.61 -2.61 -12.09
C GLU A 4 -16.72 -2.91 -10.60
N GLU A 5 -16.87 -4.19 -10.22
CA GLU A 5 -16.86 -4.64 -8.83
C GLU A 5 -15.49 -4.40 -8.18
N SER A 6 -14.42 -4.72 -8.88
CA SER A 6 -13.04 -4.46 -8.43
C SER A 6 -12.82 -2.95 -8.21
N GLN A 7 -13.25 -2.12 -9.17
CA GLN A 7 -13.13 -0.67 -9.04
C GLN A 7 -13.97 -0.11 -7.89
N MET A 8 -15.17 -0.64 -7.66
CA MET A 8 -16.00 -0.28 -6.52
C MET A 8 -15.36 -0.66 -5.18
N PHE A 9 -14.74 -1.84 -5.10
CA PHE A 9 -13.97 -2.25 -3.93
C PHE A 9 -12.81 -1.29 -3.67
N TYR A 10 -12.01 -0.99 -4.70
CA TYR A 10 -10.87 -0.07 -4.60
C TYR A 10 -11.29 1.31 -4.11
N ASN A 11 -12.33 1.91 -4.68
CA ASN A 11 -12.78 3.23 -4.28
C ASN A 11 -13.24 3.26 -2.80
N ARG A 12 -13.89 2.19 -2.34
CA ARG A 12 -14.32 2.06 -0.93
C ARG A 12 -13.15 1.85 0.00
N PHE A 13 -12.22 0.99 -0.39
CA PHE A 13 -11.00 0.69 0.35
C PHE A 13 -10.14 1.95 0.50
N ASP A 14 -9.81 2.61 -0.62
CA ASP A 14 -8.96 3.80 -0.65
C ASP A 14 -9.53 4.91 0.23
N LYS A 15 -10.84 5.18 0.11
CA LYS A 15 -11.52 6.16 0.95
C LYS A 15 -11.43 5.83 2.43
N ALA A 16 -11.83 4.62 2.82
CA ALA A 16 -11.83 4.22 4.22
C ALA A 16 -10.41 4.19 4.81
N PHE A 17 -9.42 3.74 4.03
CA PHE A 17 -8.03 3.70 4.44
C PHE A 17 -7.45 5.10 4.63
N MET A 18 -7.68 6.02 3.68
CA MET A 18 -7.18 7.39 3.76
C MET A 18 -7.85 8.21 4.86
N GLU A 19 -9.12 7.92 5.20
CA GLU A 19 -9.78 8.51 6.38
C GLU A 19 -9.13 8.06 7.69
N LEU A 20 -8.69 6.80 7.78
CA LEU A 20 -8.00 6.25 8.96
C LEU A 20 -6.52 6.66 9.03
N TYR A 21 -5.85 6.78 7.87
CA TYR A 21 -4.41 7.01 7.75
C TYR A 21 -4.09 8.13 6.76
N PRO A 22 -4.50 9.38 7.02
CA PRO A 22 -4.36 10.49 6.07
C PRO A 22 -2.90 10.83 5.73
N GLY A 23 -1.95 10.48 6.60
CA GLY A 23 -0.50 10.68 6.40
C GLY A 23 0.22 9.51 5.72
N PHE A 24 -0.46 8.41 5.40
CA PHE A 24 0.18 7.15 5.03
C PHE A 24 1.14 7.29 3.84
N VAL A 25 0.68 7.90 2.75
CA VAL A 25 1.53 8.00 1.55
C VAL A 25 2.74 8.90 1.79
N THR A 26 2.57 9.97 2.55
CA THR A 26 3.69 10.83 2.94
C THR A 26 4.72 10.08 3.77
N GLU A 27 4.28 9.26 4.73
CA GLU A 27 5.21 8.48 5.55
C GLU A 27 5.83 7.31 4.79
N LEU A 28 5.08 6.64 3.92
CA LEU A 28 5.59 5.63 3.00
C LEU A 28 6.69 6.20 2.10
N ASN A 29 6.48 7.40 1.54
CA ASN A 29 7.49 8.08 0.72
C ASN A 29 8.78 8.41 1.50
N LYS A 30 8.72 8.61 2.82
CA LYS A 30 9.93 8.80 3.66
C LYS A 30 10.76 7.53 3.81
N LEU A 31 10.20 6.36 3.50
CA LEU A 31 10.94 5.09 3.47
C LEU A 31 11.62 4.84 2.10
N LEU A 32 11.30 5.62 1.07
CA LEU A 32 11.80 5.47 -0.29
C LEU A 32 12.91 6.47 -0.61
N LEU A 33 13.79 6.10 -1.54
CA LEU A 33 14.79 7.01 -2.10
C LEU A 33 14.09 8.27 -2.66
N PRO A 34 14.66 9.48 -2.52
CA PRO A 34 14.03 10.73 -2.94
C PRO A 34 13.52 10.71 -4.39
N GLU A 35 14.29 10.13 -5.30
CA GLU A 35 13.97 9.98 -6.73
C GLU A 35 12.93 8.90 -7.05
N CYS A 36 12.60 8.06 -6.07
CA CYS A 36 11.65 6.96 -6.19
C CYS A 36 10.34 7.20 -5.43
N GLN A 37 10.15 8.38 -4.86
CA GLN A 37 8.91 8.73 -4.16
C GLN A 37 7.72 8.70 -5.12
N MET A 38 6.59 8.21 -4.63
CA MET A 38 5.36 8.09 -5.40
C MET A 38 4.54 9.37 -5.32
N GLU A 39 3.99 9.79 -6.45
CA GLU A 39 2.98 10.83 -6.49
C GLU A 39 1.58 10.20 -6.38
N VAL A 40 0.71 10.79 -5.55
CA VAL A 40 -0.70 10.43 -5.52
C VAL A 40 -1.46 11.38 -6.45
N PRO A 41 -2.21 10.88 -7.44
CA PRO A 41 -2.92 11.73 -8.39
C PRO A 41 -3.95 12.65 -7.70
N THR A 42 -4.57 12.17 -6.62
CA THR A 42 -5.58 12.87 -5.83
C THR A 42 -5.48 12.45 -4.36
N THR A 43 -6.14 13.17 -3.45
CA THR A 43 -6.12 12.85 -2.00
C THR A 43 -6.78 11.53 -1.62
N HIS A 44 -7.49 10.86 -2.54
CA HIS A 44 -8.31 9.68 -2.23
C HIS A 44 -8.14 8.50 -3.20
N ASP A 45 -7.32 8.62 -4.25
CA ASP A 45 -7.10 7.52 -5.21
C ASP A 45 -5.73 6.92 -5.01
N LEU A 46 -5.68 5.69 -4.49
CA LEU A 46 -4.44 4.96 -4.33
C LEU A 46 -4.09 4.23 -5.63
N THR A 47 -2.80 4.16 -5.95
CA THR A 47 -2.34 3.25 -6.99
C THR A 47 -2.36 1.81 -6.46
N THR A 48 -2.34 0.82 -7.35
CA THR A 48 -2.21 -0.60 -6.96
C THR A 48 -1.02 -0.83 -6.04
N GLU A 49 0.13 -0.19 -6.32
CA GLU A 49 1.31 -0.28 -5.46
C GLU A 49 1.02 0.20 -4.05
N ILE A 50 0.39 1.37 -3.90
CA ILE A 50 0.07 1.92 -2.59
C ILE A 50 -0.96 1.05 -1.85
N ARG A 51 -1.96 0.48 -2.56
CA ARG A 51 -2.96 -0.43 -1.96
C ARG A 51 -2.31 -1.66 -1.34
N ILE A 52 -1.28 -2.23 -1.97
CA ILE A 52 -0.54 -3.38 -1.41
C ILE A 52 0.06 -3.01 -0.06
N PHE A 53 0.71 -1.85 0.05
CA PHE A 53 1.34 -1.43 1.31
C PHE A 53 0.33 -0.95 2.35
N ALA A 54 -0.80 -0.39 1.91
CA ALA A 54 -1.93 -0.08 2.78
C ALA A 54 -2.51 -1.34 3.44
N LEU A 55 -2.67 -2.43 2.67
CA LEU A 55 -3.10 -3.73 3.19
C LEU A 55 -2.08 -4.31 4.19
N MET A 56 -0.78 -4.24 3.87
CA MET A 56 0.27 -4.64 4.83
C MET A 56 0.20 -3.85 6.12
N ARG A 57 -0.03 -2.54 6.03
CA ARG A 57 -0.24 -1.69 7.21
C ARG A 57 -1.46 -2.10 8.04
N LEU A 58 -2.51 -2.63 7.42
CA LEU A 58 -3.67 -3.18 8.13
C LEU A 58 -3.41 -4.59 8.72
N GLY A 59 -2.21 -5.14 8.55
CA GLY A 59 -1.81 -6.46 9.05
C GLY A 59 -1.92 -7.58 8.02
N VAL A 60 -2.41 -7.29 6.81
CA VAL A 60 -2.52 -8.27 5.72
C VAL A 60 -1.18 -8.37 5.01
N THR A 61 -0.34 -9.30 5.46
CA THR A 61 1.05 -9.45 4.97
C THR A 61 1.25 -10.64 4.02
N ASP A 62 0.29 -11.57 3.98
CA ASP A 62 0.35 -12.73 3.11
C ASP A 62 0.10 -12.34 1.63
N SER A 63 1.03 -12.70 0.75
CA SER A 63 0.96 -12.32 -0.66
C SER A 63 -0.23 -12.96 -1.38
N GLN A 64 -0.70 -14.13 -0.96
CA GLN A 64 -1.86 -14.79 -1.57
C GLN A 64 -3.15 -14.08 -1.16
N GLU A 65 -3.26 -13.67 0.11
CA GLU A 65 -4.39 -12.88 0.60
C GLU A 65 -4.47 -11.51 -0.10
N ILE A 66 -3.36 -10.80 -0.21
CA ILE A 66 -3.30 -9.52 -0.96
C ILE A 66 -3.70 -9.73 -2.42
N ALA A 67 -3.23 -10.80 -3.05
CA ALA A 67 -3.56 -11.13 -4.44
C ALA A 67 -5.07 -11.36 -4.63
N THR A 68 -5.70 -12.07 -3.70
CA THR A 68 -7.15 -12.27 -3.70
C THR A 68 -7.92 -10.96 -3.52
N LEU A 69 -7.53 -10.12 -2.56
CA LEU A 69 -8.19 -8.84 -2.30
C LEU A 69 -8.07 -7.84 -3.45
N LEU A 70 -6.95 -7.87 -4.18
CA LEU A 70 -6.67 -6.97 -5.29
C LEU A 70 -6.90 -7.62 -6.67
N HIS A 71 -7.53 -8.80 -6.72
CA HIS A 71 -7.81 -9.52 -7.97
C HIS A 71 -6.58 -9.67 -8.90
N TYR A 72 -5.39 -9.89 -8.32
CA TYR A 72 -4.14 -10.12 -9.03
C TYR A 72 -3.62 -11.54 -8.82
N SER A 73 -2.61 -11.92 -9.61
CA SER A 73 -1.83 -13.14 -9.31
C SER A 73 -0.89 -12.90 -8.13
N THR A 74 -0.60 -13.94 -7.35
CA THR A 74 0.41 -13.88 -6.29
C THR A 74 1.78 -13.44 -6.81
N GLN A 75 2.15 -13.85 -8.04
CA GLN A 75 3.40 -13.42 -8.68
C GLN A 75 3.42 -11.91 -8.92
N THR A 76 2.31 -11.33 -9.36
CA THR A 76 2.17 -9.88 -9.54
C THR A 76 2.42 -9.15 -8.22
N ILE A 77 1.86 -9.65 -7.11
CA ILE A 77 2.10 -9.07 -5.77
C ILE A 77 3.58 -9.18 -5.38
N TYR A 78 4.23 -10.33 -5.59
CA TYR A 78 5.66 -10.47 -5.34
C TYR A 78 6.50 -9.47 -6.14
N ASN A 79 6.17 -9.25 -7.41
CA ASN A 79 6.87 -8.29 -8.26
C ASN A 79 6.73 -6.86 -7.73
N TYR A 80 5.53 -6.45 -7.31
CA TYR A 80 5.32 -5.14 -6.70
C TYR A 80 6.09 -4.97 -5.38
N LYS A 81 6.02 -5.96 -4.47
CA LYS A 81 6.76 -5.93 -3.20
C LYS A 81 8.27 -5.83 -3.44
N SER A 82 8.81 -6.68 -4.33
CA SER A 82 10.23 -6.67 -4.66
C SER A 82 10.66 -5.37 -5.34
N GLY A 83 9.85 -4.84 -6.25
CA GLY A 83 10.12 -3.59 -6.95
C GLY A 83 10.16 -2.40 -6.00
N MET A 84 9.21 -2.32 -5.06
CA MET A 84 9.19 -1.26 -4.05
C MET A 84 10.35 -1.38 -3.07
N ARG A 85 10.65 -2.61 -2.61
CA ARG A 85 11.79 -2.85 -1.72
C ARG A 85 13.12 -2.43 -2.35
N ALA A 86 13.29 -2.59 -3.66
CA ALA A 86 14.48 -2.11 -4.37
C ALA A 86 14.63 -0.57 -4.32
N LYS A 87 13.52 0.16 -4.19
CA LYS A 87 13.44 1.62 -4.08
C LYS A 87 13.55 2.14 -2.63
N ALA A 88 13.57 1.24 -1.64
CA ALA A 88 13.63 1.61 -0.23
C ALA A 88 15.01 2.13 0.19
N ILE A 89 15.05 3.10 1.11
CA ILE A 89 16.27 3.60 1.76
C ILE A 89 16.92 2.48 2.59
N ASN A 90 16.12 1.79 3.41
CA ASN A 90 16.55 0.61 4.15
C ASN A 90 15.78 -0.61 3.66
N ARG A 91 16.44 -1.44 2.85
CA ARG A 91 15.83 -2.63 2.25
C ARG A 91 15.58 -3.74 3.25
N ASP A 92 16.35 -3.83 4.33
CA ASP A 92 16.28 -4.96 5.24
C ASP A 92 15.09 -4.85 6.19
N THR A 93 14.74 -3.62 6.60
CA THR A 93 13.64 -3.33 7.52
C THR A 93 12.34 -2.91 6.83
N PHE A 94 12.37 -2.67 5.51
CA PHE A 94 11.27 -2.03 4.78
C PHE A 94 9.87 -2.56 5.09
N GLU A 95 9.66 -3.88 5.05
CA GLU A 95 8.34 -4.46 5.32
C GLU A 95 7.89 -4.26 6.79
N SER A 96 8.84 -4.32 7.74
CA SER A 96 8.55 -4.03 9.15
C SER A 96 8.25 -2.55 9.37
N ASP A 97 8.97 -1.66 8.67
CA ASP A 97 8.77 -0.21 8.76
C ASP A 97 7.38 0.18 8.23
N ILE A 98 6.92 -0.45 7.13
CA ILE A 98 5.56 -0.28 6.60
C ILE A 98 4.49 -0.64 7.64
N ASN A 99 4.65 -1.77 8.33
CA ASN A 99 3.69 -2.23 9.34
C ASN A 99 3.57 -1.26 10.53
N GLN A 100 4.56 -0.38 10.72
CA GLN A 100 4.64 0.58 11.81
C GLN A 100 4.26 2.01 11.40
N LEU A 101 3.91 2.26 10.14
CA LEU A 101 3.52 3.61 9.69
C LEU A 101 2.29 4.11 10.44
N CYS A 102 2.11 5.42 10.56
CA CYS A 102 0.91 6.06 11.10
C CYS A 102 0.38 5.39 12.39
N HIS A 103 1.16 5.43 13.47
CA HIS A 103 0.73 4.90 14.76
C HIS A 103 -0.59 5.56 15.18
N ILE A 104 -1.63 4.76 15.41
CA ILE A 104 -2.83 5.22 16.09
C ILE A 104 -2.45 5.32 17.57
N ILE A 105 -2.00 6.49 17.99
CA ILE A 105 -1.96 6.81 19.41
C ILE A 105 -3.42 6.97 19.82
N ASN A 106 -3.99 5.92 20.40
CA ASN A 106 -5.27 6.00 21.11
C ASN A 106 -5.18 7.17 22.09
N SER A 107 -6.01 8.19 21.89
CA SER A 107 -6.30 9.20 22.91
C SER A 107 -7.25 8.62 23.94
#